data_AF-A0A4Q3N352-F1
#
_entry.id   AF-A0A4Q3N352-F1
#
_cell.length_a   1.000
_cell.length_b   1.000
_cell.length_c   1.000
_cell.angle_alpha   90.00
_cell.angle_beta   90.00
_cell.angle_gamma   90.00
#
_symmetry.space_group_name_H-M   'P 1'
#
loop_
_entity.id
_entity.type
_entity.pdbx_description
1 polymer ?
#
loop_
_entity_poly.entity_id
_entity_poly.type
_entity_poly.pdbx_seq_one_letter_code
_entity_poly.pdbx_strand_id
1 'polypeptide(L)'
;MLSVTKLSLTPDITATTAATAQYSIVVSNAATAGAARNVDVIDPGLPPGWQLAAAPTYAYSPTAPAGAGRLASGADTTADGAGYSINPSPTAAPTVAPTVGSTSMTWGSLFIAPGGVATITFTVTIPDSAAVGTYHNPAGVRFADPTGAAGKVSPSLFNTANRGATSYGTTIYANGATVGGTNYNGLEAGPAGDDVRLLPDVSVTKTGPAQITAGAVFNYLLTPRNSGRSIGTQTFATTQATTVAAASVPAVLGASPLRVTDSLPAAITTTAAPTGTNWTCSLAGRDVTCDYFQAQPASAYPLAAQTDLPPITLPVRFLQTACGANITNTAVISAAAGETSVANNSSTSVITSNCQSTITISKIDAVTTVVAGGTTSYTITVSNLGPSSADGAVLADPPVAGLSCTAATCTGSNGAVCASPTPAVTQLQSGLAIPTFPALSQVVVTLACSVTATGQ
;
A
#
# COMPACT_ATOMS: atom_id res chain seq x y z
N MET A 1 37.97 -10.60 -28.71
CA MET A 1 36.69 -11.32 -28.43
C MET A 1 35.67 -10.28 -28.07
N LEU A 2 34.51 -10.27 -28.73
CA LEU A 2 33.40 -9.42 -28.32
C LEU A 2 32.63 -10.05 -27.16
N SER A 3 32.14 -9.24 -26.24
CA SER A 3 31.13 -9.60 -25.24
C SER A 3 29.97 -8.61 -25.30
N VAL A 4 28.78 -9.02 -24.84
CA VAL A 4 27.57 -8.19 -24.81
C VAL A 4 26.87 -8.42 -23.48
N THR A 5 26.85 -7.40 -22.62
CA THR A 5 26.11 -7.42 -21.37
C THR A 5 24.97 -6.42 -21.47
N LYS A 6 23.77 -6.80 -21.02
CA LYS A 6 22.62 -5.88 -20.89
C LYS A 6 22.22 -5.81 -19.42
N LEU A 7 22.04 -4.59 -18.93
CA LEU A 7 21.74 -4.28 -17.54
C LEU A 7 20.47 -3.45 -17.46
N SER A 8 19.71 -3.63 -16.37
CA SER A 8 18.64 -2.72 -15.98
C SER A 8 19.25 -1.52 -15.25
N LEU A 9 18.76 -0.32 -15.57
CA LEU A 9 19.00 0.89 -14.79
C LEU A 9 17.76 1.27 -13.96
N THR A 10 16.74 0.41 -13.92
CA THR A 10 15.47 0.64 -13.23
C THR A 10 15.01 -0.66 -12.55
N PRO A 11 15.56 -1.00 -11.36
CA PRO A 11 15.37 -2.31 -10.75
C PRO A 11 13.93 -2.55 -10.26
N ASP A 12 13.24 -1.51 -9.79
CA ASP A 12 11.91 -1.60 -9.18
C ASP A 12 10.99 -0.47 -9.68
N ILE A 13 9.74 -0.80 -10.00
CA ILE A 13 8.71 0.13 -10.48
C ILE A 13 7.37 -0.21 -9.83
N THR A 14 6.99 0.56 -8.80
CA THR A 14 5.64 0.55 -8.22
C THR A 14 4.64 1.35 -9.06
N ALA A 15 5.10 2.43 -9.71
CA ALA A 15 4.26 3.39 -10.42
C ALA A 15 3.37 2.74 -11.48
N THR A 16 2.08 3.10 -11.45
CA THR A 16 1.01 2.47 -12.22
C THR A 16 0.99 2.79 -13.70
N THR A 17 1.21 4.07 -14.00
CA THR A 17 0.89 4.71 -15.29
C THR A 17 2.08 5.54 -15.76
N ALA A 18 2.23 5.72 -17.07
CA ALA A 18 3.35 6.45 -17.69
C ALA A 18 4.75 5.94 -17.28
N ALA A 19 4.83 4.71 -16.77
CA ALA A 19 6.04 4.13 -16.24
C ALA A 19 7.01 3.74 -17.36
N THR A 20 8.31 3.87 -17.08
CA THR A 20 9.38 3.53 -18.01
C THR A 20 10.44 2.68 -17.34
N ALA A 21 11.10 1.83 -18.13
CA ALA A 21 12.36 1.19 -17.74
C ALA A 21 13.49 1.76 -18.59
N GLN A 22 14.65 1.98 -17.98
CA GLN A 22 15.87 2.30 -18.69
C GLN A 22 16.81 1.09 -18.69
N TYR A 23 17.38 0.77 -19.86
CA TYR A 23 18.32 -0.32 -20.06
C TYR A 23 19.64 0.21 -20.62
N SER A 24 20.73 -0.50 -20.33
CA SER A 24 22.05 -0.26 -20.92
C SER A 24 22.60 -1.54 -21.54
N ILE A 25 23.00 -1.49 -22.81
CA ILE A 25 23.74 -2.56 -23.49
C ILE A 25 25.19 -2.14 -23.64
N VAL A 26 26.09 -2.94 -23.08
CA VAL A 26 27.54 -2.74 -23.12
C VAL A 26 28.14 -3.80 -24.04
N VAL A 27 28.66 -3.37 -25.19
CA VAL A 27 29.43 -4.20 -26.12
C VAL A 27 30.91 -3.91 -25.89
N SER A 28 31.68 -4.91 -25.44
CA SER A 28 33.14 -4.76 -25.23
C SER A 28 33.93 -5.60 -26.24
N ASN A 29 35.10 -5.13 -26.65
CA ASN A 29 36.07 -5.90 -27.44
C ASN A 29 37.35 -6.12 -26.63
N ALA A 30 37.45 -7.25 -25.95
CA ALA A 30 38.61 -7.65 -25.15
C ALA A 30 39.85 -8.03 -25.99
N ALA A 31 39.87 -7.81 -27.31
CA ALA A 31 41.06 -8.03 -28.13
C ALA A 31 42.06 -6.87 -27.99
N THR A 32 43.35 -7.18 -27.88
CA THR A 32 44.45 -6.20 -27.86
C THR A 32 44.81 -5.65 -29.24
N ALA A 33 44.34 -6.31 -30.32
CA ALA A 33 44.44 -5.85 -31.70
C ALA A 33 43.20 -6.31 -32.49
N GLY A 34 42.90 -5.61 -33.59
CA GLY A 34 41.71 -5.86 -34.42
C GLY A 34 40.45 -5.18 -33.88
N ALA A 35 39.95 -4.19 -34.61
CA ALA A 35 38.69 -3.53 -34.31
C ALA A 35 37.53 -4.31 -34.94
N ALA A 36 36.42 -4.46 -34.21
CA ALA A 36 35.19 -4.98 -34.77
C ALA A 36 34.49 -3.89 -35.60
N ARG A 37 34.01 -4.26 -36.79
CA ARG A 37 33.29 -3.39 -37.74
C ARG A 37 31.99 -4.07 -38.18
N ASN A 38 31.03 -3.27 -38.65
CA ASN A 38 29.71 -3.75 -39.06
C ASN A 38 29.05 -4.60 -37.96
N VAL A 39 29.17 -4.16 -36.71
CA VAL A 39 28.58 -4.83 -35.54
C VAL A 39 27.14 -4.37 -35.41
N ASP A 40 26.19 -5.29 -35.54
CA ASP A 40 24.78 -5.03 -35.24
C ASP A 40 24.51 -5.47 -33.79
N VAL A 41 23.93 -4.59 -32.97
CA VAL A 41 23.35 -4.97 -31.67
C VAL A 41 21.86 -5.20 -31.87
N ILE A 42 21.34 -6.30 -31.32
CA ILE A 42 19.94 -6.72 -31.51
C ILE A 42 19.29 -7.04 -30.17
N ASP A 43 18.18 -6.36 -29.92
CA ASP A 43 17.16 -6.73 -28.94
C ASP A 43 15.99 -7.34 -29.74
N PRO A 44 15.85 -8.68 -29.78
CA PRO A 44 14.94 -9.34 -30.72
C PRO A 44 13.45 -9.10 -30.40
N GLY A 45 13.13 -8.60 -29.20
CA GLY A 45 11.76 -8.31 -28.80
C GLY A 45 11.66 -7.95 -27.32
N LEU A 46 11.15 -6.75 -27.05
CA LEU A 46 10.78 -6.29 -25.73
C LEU A 46 9.68 -7.17 -25.09
N PRO A 47 9.50 -7.10 -23.76
CA PRO A 47 8.33 -7.69 -23.12
C PRO A 47 7.00 -7.21 -23.75
N PRO A 48 5.94 -8.04 -23.75
CA PRO A 48 4.71 -7.75 -24.47
C PRO A 48 4.10 -6.38 -24.17
N GLY A 49 3.91 -5.58 -25.22
CA GLY A 49 3.32 -4.24 -25.15
C GLY A 49 4.28 -3.12 -24.72
N TRP A 50 5.53 -3.41 -24.36
CA TRP A 50 6.54 -2.40 -24.09
C TRP A 50 7.08 -1.84 -25.42
N GLN A 51 7.46 -0.56 -25.46
CA GLN A 51 7.91 0.12 -26.68
C GLN A 51 9.06 1.10 -26.40
N LEU A 52 9.92 1.38 -27.38
CA LEU A 52 10.94 2.43 -27.26
C LEU A 52 10.31 3.81 -27.02
N ALA A 53 10.66 4.46 -25.90
CA ALA A 53 10.08 5.74 -25.48
C ALA A 53 10.76 6.97 -26.12
N ALA A 54 12.07 6.89 -26.39
CA ALA A 54 12.89 8.00 -26.88
C ALA A 54 14.05 7.48 -27.75
N ALA A 55 14.68 8.37 -28.51
CA ALA A 55 15.89 8.03 -29.27
C ALA A 55 17.01 7.54 -28.32
N PRO A 56 17.67 6.40 -28.58
CA PRO A 56 18.74 5.89 -27.72
C PRO A 56 19.97 6.79 -27.74
N THR A 57 20.74 6.78 -26.65
CA THR A 57 22.02 7.47 -26.53
C THR A 57 23.19 6.50 -26.60
N TYR A 58 24.35 7.00 -27.05
CA TYR A 58 25.52 6.19 -27.37
C TYR A 58 26.77 6.80 -26.73
N ALA A 59 27.56 5.98 -26.05
CA ALA A 59 28.86 6.36 -25.51
C ALA A 59 29.92 5.33 -25.93
N TYR A 60 31.15 5.79 -26.17
CA TYR A 60 32.28 4.94 -26.56
C TYR A 60 33.47 5.20 -25.63
N SER A 61 34.13 4.14 -25.17
CA SER A 61 35.29 4.21 -24.27
C SER A 61 36.43 3.29 -24.76
N PRO A 62 37.67 3.78 -24.94
CA PRO A 62 38.03 5.20 -24.96
C PRO A 62 37.25 5.94 -26.05
N THR A 63 37.04 7.25 -25.88
CA THR A 63 36.38 8.09 -26.89
C THR A 63 37.10 7.91 -28.22
N ALA A 64 36.41 7.32 -29.20
CA ALA A 64 37.10 6.59 -30.26
C ALA A 64 38.03 7.51 -31.08
N PRO A 65 39.29 7.11 -31.31
CA PRO A 65 40.30 8.02 -31.86
C PRO A 65 39.93 8.48 -33.27
N ALA A 66 40.04 9.78 -33.51
CA ALA A 66 39.79 10.42 -34.79
C ALA A 66 40.87 10.03 -35.82
N GLY A 67 40.70 8.84 -36.42
CA GLY A 67 41.58 8.30 -37.45
C GLY A 67 42.25 6.98 -37.07
N ALA A 68 41.55 5.86 -37.30
CA ALA A 68 42.12 4.51 -37.37
C ALA A 68 41.89 3.91 -38.78
N GLY A 69 42.21 4.70 -39.80
CA GLY A 69 41.90 4.45 -41.22
C GLY A 69 42.85 3.46 -41.93
N ARG A 70 43.20 2.34 -41.28
CA ARG A 70 43.84 1.20 -41.96
C ARG A 70 43.13 -0.10 -41.63
N LEU A 71 42.55 -0.69 -42.67
CA LEU A 71 42.09 -2.07 -42.67
C LEU A 71 43.30 -3.00 -42.72
N ALA A 72 43.18 -4.20 -42.14
CA ALA A 72 44.08 -5.28 -42.48
C ALA A 72 43.83 -5.73 -43.93
N SER A 73 44.88 -6.16 -44.64
CA SER A 73 44.75 -6.70 -46.00
C SER A 73 43.84 -7.94 -45.99
N GLY A 74 42.71 -7.87 -46.71
CA GLY A 74 41.70 -8.93 -46.77
C GLY A 74 40.43 -8.69 -45.95
N ALA A 75 40.34 -7.60 -45.17
CA ALA A 75 39.08 -7.22 -44.54
C ALA A 75 38.05 -6.73 -45.56
N ASP A 76 36.77 -7.12 -45.39
CA ASP A 76 35.67 -6.74 -46.28
C ASP A 76 35.48 -5.20 -46.35
N THR A 77 35.45 -4.67 -47.56
CA THR A 77 35.28 -3.24 -47.89
C THR A 77 33.91 -2.93 -48.50
N THR A 78 33.07 -3.94 -48.73
CA THR A 78 31.82 -3.82 -49.48
C THR A 78 30.60 -3.80 -48.56
N ALA A 79 29.63 -2.94 -48.89
CA ALA A 79 28.30 -2.98 -48.25
C ALA A 79 27.63 -4.33 -48.57
N ASP A 80 26.89 -4.89 -47.62
CA ASP A 80 26.24 -6.19 -47.83
C ASP A 80 25.04 -6.09 -48.79
N GLY A 81 24.64 -7.24 -49.35
CA GLY A 81 23.51 -7.35 -50.28
C GLY A 81 22.14 -7.04 -49.68
N ALA A 82 22.05 -6.76 -48.36
CA ALA A 82 20.84 -6.30 -47.69
C ALA A 82 20.80 -4.77 -47.50
N GLY A 83 21.83 -4.04 -47.97
CA GLY A 83 21.86 -2.59 -48.02
C GLY A 83 22.48 -1.91 -46.79
N TYR A 84 23.12 -2.67 -45.88
CA TYR A 84 23.79 -2.07 -44.71
C TYR A 84 25.09 -1.38 -45.13
N SER A 85 25.14 -0.06 -44.98
CA SER A 85 26.35 0.72 -45.20
C SER A 85 27.37 0.44 -44.10
N ILE A 86 28.62 0.13 -44.50
CA ILE A 86 29.75 0.10 -43.57
C ILE A 86 29.97 1.51 -43.05
N ASN A 87 29.80 1.73 -41.75
CA ASN A 87 30.14 3.00 -41.12
C ASN A 87 31.68 3.16 -41.05
N PRO A 88 32.28 4.14 -41.76
CA PRO A 88 33.72 4.32 -41.74
C PRO A 88 34.20 5.07 -40.49
N SER A 89 33.31 5.79 -39.80
CA SER A 89 33.65 6.70 -38.71
C SER A 89 33.50 6.05 -37.34
N PRO A 90 34.56 6.02 -36.49
CA PRO A 90 34.46 5.53 -35.12
C PRO A 90 33.59 6.36 -34.18
N THR A 91 33.15 7.56 -34.59
CA THR A 91 32.53 8.57 -33.71
C THR A 91 31.05 8.83 -33.95
N ALA A 92 30.43 8.11 -34.90
CA ALA A 92 29.03 8.31 -35.26
C ALA A 92 28.06 7.48 -34.42
N ALA A 93 26.79 7.93 -34.38
CA ALA A 93 25.67 7.07 -34.04
C ALA A 93 25.59 5.88 -35.03
N PRO A 94 25.02 4.73 -34.63
CA PRO A 94 24.80 3.60 -35.55
C PRO A 94 23.94 4.03 -36.74
N THR A 95 24.25 3.53 -37.94
CA THR A 95 23.60 3.98 -39.19
C THR A 95 22.16 3.48 -39.33
N VAL A 96 21.83 2.43 -38.59
CA VAL A 96 20.45 2.00 -38.31
C VAL A 96 20.24 2.13 -36.80
N ALA A 97 19.14 2.75 -36.40
CA ALA A 97 18.72 2.86 -35.00
C ALA A 97 17.20 2.65 -34.90
N PRO A 98 16.69 2.08 -33.80
CA PRO A 98 15.25 1.90 -33.61
C PRO A 98 14.55 3.27 -33.40
N THR A 99 13.34 3.40 -33.94
CA THR A 99 12.50 4.59 -33.80
C THR A 99 11.57 4.47 -32.60
N VAL A 100 11.09 5.60 -32.07
CA VAL A 100 10.10 5.64 -30.98
C VAL A 100 8.86 4.81 -31.37
N GLY A 101 8.37 3.98 -30.46
CA GLY A 101 7.31 3.00 -30.70
C GLY A 101 7.80 1.59 -31.07
N SER A 102 9.08 1.40 -31.37
CA SER A 102 9.63 0.07 -31.74
C SER A 102 9.53 -0.93 -30.58
N THR A 103 9.00 -2.13 -30.88
CA THR A 103 8.87 -3.28 -29.95
C THR A 103 10.05 -4.26 -30.00
N SER A 104 10.96 -4.09 -30.94
CA SER A 104 12.28 -4.74 -31.00
C SER A 104 13.30 -3.69 -31.42
N MET A 105 14.59 -3.92 -31.14
CA MET A 105 15.65 -3.00 -31.54
C MET A 105 16.72 -3.66 -32.38
N THR A 106 17.21 -2.92 -33.36
CA THR A 106 18.44 -3.21 -34.07
C THR A 106 19.21 -1.91 -34.22
N TRP A 107 20.44 -1.90 -33.70
CA TRP A 107 21.40 -0.83 -33.90
C TRP A 107 22.48 -1.35 -34.85
N GLY A 108 22.52 -0.82 -36.07
CA GLY A 108 23.35 -1.35 -37.16
C GLY A 108 24.69 -0.64 -37.32
N SER A 109 25.68 -1.39 -37.82
CA SER A 109 27.00 -0.88 -38.21
C SER A 109 27.78 -0.13 -37.12
N LEU A 110 27.78 -0.61 -35.88
CA LEU A 110 28.68 -0.11 -34.83
C LEU A 110 30.15 -0.46 -35.12
N PHE A 111 31.05 0.32 -34.49
CA PHE A 111 32.49 0.14 -34.50
C PHE A 111 33.00 -0.03 -33.05
N ILE A 112 33.74 -1.11 -32.77
CA ILE A 112 34.32 -1.38 -31.44
C ILE A 112 35.85 -1.51 -31.57
N ALA A 113 36.59 -0.53 -31.06
CA ALA A 113 38.06 -0.51 -31.05
C ALA A 113 38.67 -1.70 -30.26
N PRO A 114 39.94 -2.06 -30.46
CA PRO A 114 40.64 -3.00 -29.57
C PRO A 114 40.71 -2.43 -28.14
N GLY A 115 40.38 -3.25 -27.13
CA GLY A 115 40.19 -2.80 -25.75
C GLY A 115 39.01 -1.83 -25.55
N GLY A 116 38.19 -1.62 -26.58
CA GLY A 116 37.13 -0.63 -26.60
C GLY A 116 35.77 -1.16 -26.16
N VAL A 117 34.90 -0.22 -25.78
CA VAL A 117 33.53 -0.44 -25.31
C VAL A 117 32.60 0.52 -26.05
N ALA A 118 31.44 0.03 -26.48
CA ALA A 118 30.30 0.86 -26.86
C ALA A 118 29.14 0.58 -25.89
N THR A 119 28.56 1.64 -25.35
CA THR A 119 27.40 1.60 -24.45
C THR A 119 26.21 2.26 -25.13
N ILE A 120 25.13 1.49 -25.29
CA ILE A 120 23.83 1.96 -25.78
C ILE A 120 22.90 2.08 -24.59
N THR A 121 22.40 3.27 -24.30
CA THR A 121 21.39 3.49 -23.25
C THR A 121 20.06 3.85 -23.89
N PHE A 122 18.99 3.14 -23.52
CA PHE A 122 17.66 3.37 -24.08
C PHE A 122 16.57 3.24 -23.01
N THR A 123 15.48 3.97 -23.22
CA THR A 123 14.32 3.98 -22.32
C THR A 123 13.10 3.44 -23.06
N VAL A 124 12.33 2.59 -22.40
CA VAL A 124 11.10 1.98 -22.94
C VAL A 124 9.90 2.34 -22.08
N THR A 125 8.74 2.57 -22.71
CA THR A 125 7.45 2.67 -22.03
C THR A 125 6.98 1.28 -21.63
N ILE A 126 6.31 1.22 -20.48
CA ILE A 126 5.71 0.01 -19.94
C ILE A 126 4.19 0.22 -19.92
N PRO A 127 3.39 -0.63 -20.58
CA PRO A 127 1.95 -0.43 -20.64
C PRO A 127 1.32 -0.57 -19.26
N ASP A 128 0.28 0.21 -18.99
CA ASP A 128 -0.44 0.22 -17.71
C ASP A 128 -1.12 -1.14 -17.40
N SER A 129 -1.31 -1.97 -18.43
CA SER A 129 -1.79 -3.36 -18.35
C SER A 129 -0.69 -4.39 -18.03
N ALA A 130 0.56 -3.98 -17.84
CA ALA A 130 1.61 -4.88 -17.38
C ALA A 130 1.32 -5.35 -15.94
N ALA A 131 1.37 -6.66 -15.74
CA ALA A 131 1.13 -7.28 -14.45
C ALA A 131 2.30 -7.09 -13.49
N VAL A 132 2.04 -7.28 -12.19
CA VAL A 132 3.08 -7.54 -11.20
C VAL A 132 3.94 -8.74 -11.63
N GLY A 133 5.26 -8.61 -11.50
CA GLY A 133 6.22 -9.64 -11.86
C GLY A 133 7.59 -9.07 -12.20
N THR A 134 8.52 -9.95 -12.53
CA THR A 134 9.87 -9.56 -13.00
C THR A 134 9.95 -9.71 -14.52
N TYR A 135 10.71 -8.81 -15.14
CA TYR A 135 10.86 -8.71 -16.58
C TYR A 135 12.34 -8.63 -16.95
N HIS A 136 12.89 -9.77 -17.38
CA HIS A 136 14.18 -9.83 -18.04
C HIS A 136 14.03 -9.47 -19.52
N ASN A 137 15.03 -8.79 -20.08
CA ASN A 137 15.02 -8.33 -21.47
C ASN A 137 16.43 -8.55 -22.07
N PRO A 138 16.67 -9.58 -22.90
CA PRO A 138 18.00 -9.95 -23.39
C PRO A 138 18.49 -9.03 -24.54
N ALA A 139 19.76 -9.15 -24.93
CA ALA A 139 20.27 -8.61 -26.19
C ALA A 139 21.52 -9.39 -26.65
N GLY A 140 21.79 -9.37 -27.95
CA GLY A 140 22.95 -10.02 -28.57
C GLY A 140 23.58 -9.16 -29.67
N VAL A 141 24.56 -9.73 -30.40
CA VAL A 141 25.21 -9.08 -31.54
C VAL A 141 25.34 -10.01 -32.75
N ARG A 142 25.44 -9.40 -33.94
CA ARG A 142 25.96 -9.98 -35.18
C ARG A 142 27.13 -9.11 -35.66
N PHE A 143 28.05 -9.64 -36.45
CA PHE A 143 29.17 -8.85 -37.01
C PHE A 143 29.72 -9.48 -38.29
N ALA A 144 30.39 -8.70 -39.15
CA ALA A 144 31.00 -9.23 -40.38
C ALA A 144 32.07 -10.30 -40.09
N ASP A 145 32.12 -11.37 -40.89
CA ASP A 145 33.23 -12.34 -40.84
C ASP A 145 34.50 -11.69 -41.44
N PRO A 146 35.61 -11.56 -40.69
CA PRO A 146 36.87 -11.02 -41.22
C PRO A 146 37.70 -12.07 -41.99
N THR A 147 37.17 -13.28 -42.22
CA THR A 147 37.89 -14.43 -42.81
C THR A 147 37.16 -15.14 -43.95
N GLY A 148 35.92 -14.75 -44.29
CA GLY A 148 35.09 -15.39 -45.31
C GLY A 148 34.51 -14.40 -46.32
N ALA A 149 34.12 -14.90 -47.50
CA ALA A 149 33.49 -14.08 -48.53
C ALA A 149 32.00 -13.81 -48.20
N ALA A 150 31.69 -12.53 -47.93
CA ALA A 150 30.35 -11.96 -47.79
C ALA A 150 29.40 -12.64 -46.77
N GLY A 151 29.49 -12.24 -45.49
CA GLY A 151 28.47 -12.58 -44.50
C GLY A 151 28.66 -11.91 -43.13
N LYS A 152 27.55 -11.59 -42.45
CA LYS A 152 27.57 -11.31 -41.00
C LYS A 152 27.40 -12.63 -40.23
N VAL A 153 28.40 -13.00 -39.44
CA VAL A 153 28.30 -14.16 -38.55
C VAL A 153 27.29 -13.86 -37.46
N SER A 154 26.38 -14.80 -37.24
CA SER A 154 25.31 -14.72 -36.26
C SER A 154 25.50 -15.75 -35.15
N PRO A 155 25.03 -15.48 -33.92
CA PRO A 155 24.85 -16.53 -32.91
C PRO A 155 23.97 -17.65 -33.47
N SER A 156 24.27 -18.90 -33.13
CA SER A 156 23.55 -20.09 -33.62
C SER A 156 22.08 -20.14 -33.19
N LEU A 157 21.73 -19.46 -32.08
CA LEU A 157 20.37 -19.27 -31.59
C LEU A 157 20.17 -17.84 -31.11
N PHE A 158 19.08 -17.19 -31.54
CA PHE A 158 18.56 -15.97 -30.92
C PHE A 158 17.67 -16.38 -29.75
N ASN A 159 18.27 -16.59 -28.59
CA ASN A 159 17.54 -16.93 -27.39
C ASN A 159 16.59 -15.80 -26.99
N THR A 160 15.28 -16.09 -27.02
CA THR A 160 14.32 -15.42 -26.16
C THR A 160 14.62 -15.75 -24.68
N ALA A 161 14.10 -14.90 -23.80
CA ALA A 161 14.71 -14.54 -22.52
C ALA A 161 14.86 -15.64 -21.46
N ASN A 162 15.16 -15.18 -20.24
CA ASN A 162 15.36 -15.98 -19.02
C ASN A 162 16.83 -16.51 -18.91
N ARG A 163 17.20 -17.26 -17.86
CA ARG A 163 18.56 -17.57 -17.36
C ARG A 163 18.72 -19.07 -16.98
N GLY A 164 19.77 -19.77 -17.46
CA GLY A 164 19.92 -21.23 -17.30
C GLY A 164 21.33 -21.80 -17.51
N ALA A 165 22.23 -21.49 -16.57
CA ALA A 165 23.60 -22.00 -16.35
C ALA A 165 24.67 -21.94 -17.47
N THR A 166 24.34 -22.12 -18.76
CA THR A 166 25.36 -22.21 -19.84
C THR A 166 25.34 -21.00 -20.77
N SER A 167 26.51 -20.64 -21.32
CA SER A 167 26.62 -19.62 -22.37
C SER A 167 26.30 -20.22 -23.74
N TYR A 168 25.09 -19.98 -24.25
CA TYR A 168 24.60 -20.59 -25.50
C TYR A 168 24.85 -19.74 -26.77
N GLY A 169 25.32 -18.51 -26.62
CA GLY A 169 25.51 -17.56 -27.72
C GLY A 169 26.93 -17.52 -28.28
N THR A 170 27.49 -18.65 -28.69
CA THR A 170 28.81 -18.72 -29.34
C THR A 170 28.71 -18.52 -30.85
N THR A 171 29.21 -17.38 -31.34
CA THR A 171 29.38 -17.10 -32.77
C THR A 171 30.71 -17.70 -33.22
N ILE A 172 30.67 -18.70 -34.10
CA ILE A 172 31.86 -19.41 -34.61
C ILE A 172 32.21 -18.84 -35.99
N TYR A 173 33.43 -18.31 -36.15
CA TYR A 173 33.97 -17.83 -37.43
C TYR A 173 34.19 -18.99 -38.42
N ALA A 174 34.29 -18.69 -39.72
CA ALA A 174 34.66 -19.68 -40.74
C ALA A 174 35.99 -20.42 -40.47
N ASN A 175 36.91 -19.82 -39.70
CA ASN A 175 38.17 -20.44 -39.27
C ASN A 175 38.08 -21.29 -37.97
N GLY A 176 36.88 -21.47 -37.40
CA GLY A 176 36.64 -22.24 -36.18
C GLY A 176 36.89 -21.50 -34.86
N ALA A 177 37.33 -20.23 -34.88
CA ALA A 177 37.49 -19.45 -33.65
C ALA A 177 36.14 -18.97 -33.10
N THR A 178 36.04 -18.90 -31.76
CA THR A 178 34.76 -18.70 -31.05
C THR A 178 34.66 -17.32 -30.41
N VAL A 179 33.56 -16.61 -30.67
CA VAL A 179 33.17 -15.39 -29.93
C VAL A 179 31.97 -15.71 -29.04
N GLY A 180 32.20 -15.80 -27.73
CA GLY A 180 31.15 -16.04 -26.75
C GLY A 180 30.42 -14.76 -26.36
N GLY A 181 29.18 -14.61 -26.79
CA GLY A 181 28.26 -13.60 -26.27
C GLY A 181 27.42 -14.17 -25.12
N THR A 182 27.28 -13.39 -24.05
CA THR A 182 26.43 -13.66 -22.87
C THR A 182 24.94 -13.51 -23.19
N ASN A 183 24.43 -14.46 -23.98
CA ASN A 183 23.02 -14.61 -24.36
C ASN A 183 22.40 -15.73 -23.50
N TYR A 184 21.21 -15.49 -22.90
CA TYR A 184 20.65 -16.33 -21.84
C TYR A 184 19.23 -16.87 -22.16
N ASN A 185 18.90 -18.07 -21.67
CA ASN A 185 17.55 -18.67 -21.55
C ASN A 185 17.46 -19.65 -20.35
N GLY A 186 16.27 -19.91 -19.76
CA GLY A 186 16.03 -20.82 -18.60
C GLY A 186 15.32 -20.15 -17.40
N LEU A 187 14.62 -20.80 -16.45
CA LEU A 187 13.82 -20.05 -15.44
C LEU A 187 14.54 -19.88 -14.08
N GLU A 188 15.37 -18.85 -13.94
CA GLU A 188 16.22 -18.60 -12.76
C GLU A 188 16.40 -17.09 -12.45
N ALA A 189 16.52 -16.71 -11.18
CA ALA A 189 16.66 -15.31 -10.76
C ALA A 189 18.02 -14.70 -11.15
N GLY A 190 18.01 -13.49 -11.69
CA GLY A 190 19.23 -12.75 -12.00
C GLY A 190 19.90 -12.11 -10.78
N PRO A 191 21.16 -11.66 -10.92
CA PRO A 191 21.71 -10.62 -10.05
C PRO A 191 20.77 -9.40 -10.05
N ALA A 192 20.58 -8.77 -8.90
CA ALA A 192 19.51 -7.78 -8.68
C ALA A 192 19.60 -6.46 -9.49
N GLY A 193 20.53 -6.34 -10.45
CA GLY A 193 20.66 -5.23 -11.40
C GLY A 193 20.40 -5.61 -12.88
N ASP A 194 20.09 -6.86 -13.20
CA ASP A 194 19.83 -7.29 -14.58
C ASP A 194 18.37 -7.05 -15.01
N ASP A 195 17.44 -6.99 -14.05
CA ASP A 195 16.00 -7.12 -14.27
C ASP A 195 15.21 -5.84 -13.96
N VAL A 196 13.97 -5.77 -14.47
CA VAL A 196 12.98 -4.75 -14.06
C VAL A 196 11.86 -5.45 -13.30
N ARG A 197 11.60 -5.06 -12.05
CA ARG A 197 10.50 -5.59 -11.24
C ARG A 197 9.32 -4.63 -11.23
N LEU A 198 8.15 -5.12 -11.65
CA LEU A 198 6.87 -4.41 -11.57
C LEU A 198 6.16 -4.83 -10.30
N LEU A 199 5.96 -3.89 -9.37
CA LEU A 199 5.54 -4.18 -8.00
C LEU A 199 4.19 -3.55 -7.64
N PRO A 200 3.37 -4.20 -6.81
CA PRO A 200 2.19 -3.58 -6.22
C PRO A 200 2.58 -2.69 -5.03
N ASP A 201 1.62 -1.90 -4.56
CA ASP A 201 1.73 -1.01 -3.40
C ASP A 201 0.31 -0.91 -2.80
N VAL A 202 0.06 -1.69 -1.76
CA VAL A 202 -1.26 -1.98 -1.17
C VAL A 202 -1.36 -1.34 0.20
N SER A 203 -1.93 -0.14 0.22
CA SER A 203 -2.16 0.62 1.43
C SER A 203 -3.53 0.32 2.05
N VAL A 204 -3.70 0.67 3.33
CA VAL A 204 -5.02 0.80 3.96
C VAL A 204 -5.12 2.18 4.59
N THR A 205 -6.26 2.87 4.41
CA THR A 205 -6.58 4.10 5.14
C THR A 205 -7.65 3.78 6.18
N LYS A 206 -7.39 4.12 7.45
CA LYS A 206 -8.33 3.97 8.56
C LYS A 206 -8.85 5.33 9.01
N THR A 207 -10.16 5.56 8.91
CA THR A 207 -10.81 6.79 9.38
C THR A 207 -11.87 6.53 10.44
N GLY A 208 -12.09 7.53 11.28
CA GLY A 208 -13.11 7.61 12.33
C GLY A 208 -13.37 9.10 12.64
N PRO A 209 -14.34 9.43 13.50
CA PRO A 209 -14.59 10.80 13.91
C PRO A 209 -13.39 11.36 14.69
N ALA A 210 -13.09 12.66 14.57
CA ALA A 210 -11.95 13.28 15.29
C ALA A 210 -12.21 13.44 16.81
N GLN A 211 -13.47 13.49 17.19
CA GLN A 211 -13.97 13.61 18.57
C GLN A 211 -15.10 12.60 18.75
N ILE A 212 -15.18 11.90 19.88
CA ILE A 212 -16.31 11.02 20.17
C ILE A 212 -16.76 11.11 21.64
N THR A 213 -18.07 11.18 21.81
CA THR A 213 -18.73 11.22 23.12
C THR A 213 -18.75 9.83 23.75
N ALA A 214 -18.48 9.70 25.06
CA ALA A 214 -18.57 8.41 25.73
C ALA A 214 -19.97 7.78 25.60
N GLY A 215 -20.02 6.45 25.40
CA GLY A 215 -21.25 5.71 25.11
C GLY A 215 -21.74 5.78 23.66
N ALA A 216 -21.23 6.70 22.83
CA ALA A 216 -21.70 6.89 21.46
C ALA A 216 -21.28 5.75 20.50
N VAL A 217 -22.13 5.50 19.51
CA VAL A 217 -21.90 4.56 18.41
C VAL A 217 -21.35 5.31 17.20
N PHE A 218 -20.34 4.74 16.54
CA PHE A 218 -19.75 5.25 15.30
C PHE A 218 -19.23 4.09 14.45
N ASN A 219 -18.83 4.38 13.21
CA ASN A 219 -18.14 3.41 12.36
C ASN A 219 -16.68 3.82 12.21
N TYR A 220 -15.75 2.86 12.32
CA TYR A 220 -14.50 2.99 11.58
C TYR A 220 -14.76 2.64 10.11
N LEU A 221 -14.14 3.37 9.20
CA LEU A 221 -14.05 3.00 7.79
C LEU A 221 -12.61 2.58 7.51
N LEU A 222 -12.44 1.39 6.93
CA LEU A 222 -11.15 0.92 6.42
C LEU A 222 -11.25 0.88 4.89
N THR A 223 -10.44 1.68 4.21
CA THR A 223 -10.37 1.72 2.74
C THR A 223 -9.00 1.22 2.29
N PRO A 224 -8.88 -0.07 1.93
CA PRO A 224 -7.70 -0.58 1.23
C PRO A 224 -7.60 -0.03 -0.19
N ARG A 225 -6.38 0.15 -0.69
CA ARG A 225 -6.10 0.73 -2.01
C ARG A 225 -4.86 0.12 -2.63
N ASN A 226 -4.94 -0.30 -3.89
CA ASN A 226 -3.75 -0.57 -4.71
C ASN A 226 -3.31 0.73 -5.41
N SER A 227 -2.29 1.37 -4.88
CA SER A 227 -1.59 2.52 -5.48
C SER A 227 -0.46 2.10 -6.42
N GLY A 228 -0.12 0.80 -6.45
CA GLY A 228 0.92 0.22 -7.32
C GLY A 228 0.35 -0.58 -8.49
N ARG A 229 1.22 -1.34 -9.16
CA ARG A 229 0.89 -2.11 -10.37
C ARG A 229 -0.30 -3.04 -10.19
N SER A 230 -1.01 -3.32 -11.28
CA SER A 230 -2.20 -4.18 -11.24
C SER A 230 -1.85 -5.60 -10.78
N ILE A 231 -2.53 -6.07 -9.74
CA ILE A 231 -2.35 -7.41 -9.17
C ILE A 231 -3.32 -8.32 -9.91
N GLY A 232 -2.82 -9.28 -10.69
CA GLY A 232 -3.62 -10.11 -11.57
C GLY A 232 -3.28 -11.59 -11.51
N THR A 233 -4.16 -12.42 -12.08
CA THR A 233 -3.87 -13.82 -12.36
C THR A 233 -2.66 -13.92 -13.29
N GLN A 234 -1.55 -14.45 -12.81
CA GLN A 234 -0.30 -14.50 -13.56
C GLN A 234 -0.31 -15.66 -14.59
N THR A 235 -0.67 -15.35 -15.83
CA THR A 235 -0.50 -16.24 -16.98
C THR A 235 0.84 -15.95 -17.65
N PHE A 236 1.90 -16.62 -17.19
CA PHE A 236 3.26 -16.42 -17.73
C PHE A 236 3.36 -16.94 -19.17
N ALA A 237 3.93 -16.12 -20.07
CA ALA A 237 4.49 -16.66 -21.30
C ALA A 237 5.76 -17.46 -20.97
N THR A 238 6.07 -18.49 -21.74
CA THR A 238 7.30 -19.31 -21.57
C THR A 238 8.61 -18.51 -21.76
N THR A 239 8.51 -17.26 -22.20
CA THR A 239 9.59 -16.29 -22.39
C THR A 239 9.70 -15.25 -21.27
N GLN A 240 8.94 -15.37 -20.18
CA GLN A 240 8.95 -14.41 -19.05
C GLN A 240 9.63 -14.98 -17.79
N ALA A 241 10.29 -14.10 -17.06
CA ALA A 241 11.20 -14.42 -15.96
C ALA A 241 10.75 -13.74 -14.67
N THR A 242 9.83 -14.34 -13.90
CA THR A 242 9.29 -13.73 -12.67
C THR A 242 10.07 -14.16 -11.41
N THR A 243 10.30 -13.25 -10.45
CA THR A 243 10.74 -13.63 -9.09
C THR A 243 9.58 -13.79 -8.10
N VAL A 244 8.33 -13.55 -8.53
CA VAL A 244 7.19 -14.16 -7.84
C VAL A 244 7.26 -15.64 -8.18
N ALA A 245 7.63 -16.48 -7.21
CA ALA A 245 7.76 -17.91 -7.40
C ALA A 245 6.44 -18.54 -7.91
N ALA A 246 6.46 -19.82 -8.28
CA ALA A 246 5.25 -20.56 -8.65
C ALA A 246 4.17 -20.64 -7.54
N ALA A 247 4.45 -20.10 -6.34
CA ALA A 247 3.48 -19.50 -5.44
C ALA A 247 2.74 -18.33 -6.12
N SER A 248 1.83 -18.69 -7.03
CA SER A 248 1.01 -17.77 -7.80
C SER A 248 0.20 -16.82 -6.91
N VAL A 249 -0.05 -15.61 -7.42
CA VAL A 249 -1.26 -14.86 -7.06
C VAL A 249 -2.44 -15.74 -7.45
N PRO A 250 -3.20 -16.33 -6.51
CA PRO A 250 -4.16 -17.37 -6.86
C PRO A 250 -5.32 -16.77 -7.65
N ALA A 251 -5.72 -17.43 -8.75
CA ALA A 251 -6.93 -17.04 -9.50
C ALA A 251 -8.19 -17.02 -8.61
N VAL A 252 -8.21 -17.88 -7.58
CA VAL A 252 -9.20 -17.92 -6.50
C VAL A 252 -8.44 -17.95 -5.16
N LEU A 253 -8.71 -17.02 -4.25
CA LEU A 253 -7.85 -16.68 -3.11
C LEU A 253 -7.71 -17.72 -1.97
N GLY A 254 -8.25 -18.93 -2.12
CA GLY A 254 -8.47 -19.92 -1.04
C GLY A 254 -7.25 -20.47 -0.29
N ALA A 255 -6.04 -19.97 -0.54
CA ALA A 255 -4.82 -20.32 0.19
C ALA A 255 -4.12 -19.12 0.87
N SER A 256 -4.26 -17.90 0.35
CA SER A 256 -3.58 -16.68 0.84
C SER A 256 -4.34 -15.41 0.42
N PRO A 257 -5.46 -15.06 1.05
CA PRO A 257 -6.22 -13.85 0.73
C PRO A 257 -5.49 -12.56 1.10
N LEU A 258 -5.83 -11.45 0.41
CA LEU A 258 -5.57 -10.11 0.94
C LEU A 258 -6.45 -9.92 2.18
N ARG A 259 -5.80 -9.70 3.32
CA ARG A 259 -6.40 -9.72 4.65
C ARG A 259 -6.19 -8.38 5.35
N VAL A 260 -7.26 -7.79 5.85
CA VAL A 260 -7.22 -6.64 6.76
C VAL A 260 -7.43 -7.13 8.19
N THR A 261 -6.57 -6.72 9.11
CA THR A 261 -6.69 -6.96 10.55
C THR A 261 -6.77 -5.66 11.34
N ASP A 262 -7.55 -5.65 12.42
CA ASP A 262 -7.79 -4.50 13.29
C ASP A 262 -8.06 -5.02 14.72
N SER A 263 -7.15 -4.73 15.66
CA SER A 263 -7.23 -5.19 17.05
C SER A 263 -7.81 -4.07 17.92
N LEU A 264 -9.13 -4.11 18.15
CA LEU A 264 -9.84 -3.01 18.80
C LEU A 264 -9.28 -2.70 20.21
N PRO A 265 -8.95 -1.44 20.52
CA PRO A 265 -8.47 -1.06 21.85
C PRO A 265 -9.53 -1.26 22.93
N ALA A 266 -9.10 -1.46 24.17
CA ALA A 266 -9.99 -1.79 25.30
C ALA A 266 -11.09 -0.74 25.57
N ALA A 267 -10.95 0.48 25.06
CA ALA A 267 -11.96 1.53 25.10
C ALA A 267 -13.17 1.29 24.19
N ILE A 268 -13.16 0.26 23.33
CA ILE A 268 -14.17 0.04 22.28
C ILE A 268 -14.85 -1.32 22.44
N THR A 269 -16.13 -1.38 22.06
CA THR A 269 -16.85 -2.63 21.75
C THR A 269 -17.49 -2.55 20.37
N THR A 270 -17.53 -3.66 19.63
CA THR A 270 -18.34 -3.76 18.40
C THR A 270 -19.83 -3.68 18.72
N THR A 271 -20.61 -3.04 17.84
CA THR A 271 -22.09 -3.00 17.94
C THR A 271 -22.78 -3.94 16.95
N ALA A 272 -22.10 -4.31 15.87
CA ALA A 272 -22.47 -5.40 14.96
C ALA A 272 -21.20 -6.04 14.37
N ALA A 273 -21.34 -7.07 13.54
CA ALA A 273 -20.22 -7.60 12.77
C ALA A 273 -19.69 -6.55 11.76
N PRO A 274 -18.37 -6.53 11.48
CA PRO A 274 -17.83 -5.74 10.38
C PRO A 274 -18.37 -6.24 9.03
N THR A 275 -18.58 -5.33 8.09
CA THR A 275 -19.14 -5.62 6.76
C THR A 275 -18.41 -4.87 5.65
N GLY A 276 -18.33 -5.45 4.46
CA GLY A 276 -17.80 -4.78 3.27
C GLY A 276 -18.17 -5.56 2.02
N THR A 277 -18.44 -4.87 0.91
CA THR A 277 -18.69 -5.54 -0.39
C THR A 277 -17.45 -6.31 -0.80
N ASN A 278 -17.59 -7.59 -1.13
CA ASN A 278 -16.47 -8.49 -1.43
C ASN A 278 -15.47 -8.68 -0.25
N TRP A 279 -15.92 -8.52 1.00
CA TRP A 279 -15.14 -8.89 2.19
C TRP A 279 -15.85 -9.95 3.04
N THR A 280 -15.15 -11.03 3.36
CA THR A 280 -15.57 -12.00 4.36
C THR A 280 -14.96 -11.61 5.70
N CYS A 281 -15.76 -10.98 6.56
CA CYS A 281 -15.32 -10.47 7.86
C CYS A 281 -15.67 -11.39 9.03
N SER A 282 -14.78 -11.43 10.01
CA SER A 282 -14.91 -12.19 11.26
C SER A 282 -14.42 -11.36 12.45
N LEU A 283 -14.88 -11.71 13.65
CA LEU A 283 -14.50 -11.07 14.92
C LEU A 283 -14.20 -12.15 15.96
N ALA A 284 -12.98 -12.15 16.48
CA ALA A 284 -12.55 -13.01 17.59
C ALA A 284 -12.24 -12.13 18.82
N GLY A 285 -13.22 -11.98 19.71
CA GLY A 285 -13.08 -11.14 20.91
C GLY A 285 -13.02 -9.64 20.57
N ARG A 286 -11.82 -9.13 20.30
CA ARG A 286 -11.56 -7.76 19.81
C ARG A 286 -10.84 -7.70 18.47
N ASP A 287 -10.33 -8.83 18.00
CA ASP A 287 -9.57 -8.91 16.76
C ASP A 287 -10.52 -9.11 15.58
N VAL A 288 -10.60 -8.09 14.74
CA VAL A 288 -11.31 -8.13 13.45
C VAL A 288 -10.36 -8.68 12.40
N THR A 289 -10.85 -9.62 11.59
CA THR A 289 -10.14 -10.14 10.42
C THR A 289 -11.12 -10.18 9.24
N CYS A 290 -10.79 -9.45 8.18
CA CYS A 290 -11.56 -9.41 6.94
C CYS A 290 -10.70 -9.87 5.76
N ASP A 291 -11.15 -10.91 5.07
CA ASP A 291 -10.51 -11.45 3.86
C ASP A 291 -11.22 -10.97 2.61
N TYR A 292 -10.47 -10.48 1.61
CA TYR A 292 -11.04 -10.03 0.34
C TYR A 292 -11.44 -11.24 -0.52
N PHE A 293 -12.68 -11.24 -1.01
CA PHE A 293 -13.23 -12.29 -1.87
C PHE A 293 -14.39 -11.74 -2.72
N GLN A 294 -14.22 -11.74 -4.04
CA GLN A 294 -15.29 -11.33 -4.97
C GLN A 294 -16.28 -12.48 -5.20
N ALA A 295 -17.57 -12.21 -5.01
CA ALA A 295 -18.61 -13.26 -5.06
C ALA A 295 -18.94 -13.72 -6.49
N GLN A 296 -19.03 -12.79 -7.45
CA GLN A 296 -19.19 -13.07 -8.88
C GLN A 296 -18.53 -11.99 -9.76
N PRO A 297 -17.72 -12.36 -10.78
CA PRO A 297 -17.12 -13.70 -10.93
C PRO A 297 -16.28 -14.05 -9.69
N ALA A 298 -16.05 -15.35 -9.43
CA ALA A 298 -15.40 -15.84 -8.21
C ALA A 298 -13.87 -15.58 -8.14
N SER A 299 -13.40 -14.57 -8.87
CA SER A 299 -12.00 -14.17 -9.00
C SER A 299 -11.78 -12.89 -8.20
N ALA A 300 -10.98 -12.95 -7.14
CA ALA A 300 -10.64 -11.75 -6.38
C ALA A 300 -9.74 -10.77 -7.17
N TYR A 301 -9.13 -11.26 -8.25
CA TYR A 301 -8.23 -10.54 -9.14
C TYR A 301 -8.77 -10.52 -10.59
N PRO A 302 -8.41 -9.53 -11.42
CA PRO A 302 -7.42 -8.48 -11.15
C PRO A 302 -7.92 -7.37 -10.19
N LEU A 303 -7.03 -6.92 -9.31
CA LEU A 303 -7.12 -5.62 -8.67
C LEU A 303 -6.40 -4.61 -9.56
N ALA A 304 -7.17 -3.65 -10.07
CA ALA A 304 -6.65 -2.62 -10.95
C ALA A 304 -5.66 -1.68 -10.23
N ALA A 305 -4.88 -0.97 -11.04
CA ALA A 305 -4.03 0.13 -10.61
C ALA A 305 -4.85 1.32 -10.07
N GLN A 306 -4.27 2.11 -9.16
CA GLN A 306 -4.87 3.32 -8.57
C GLN A 306 -6.29 3.16 -8.01
N THR A 307 -6.65 1.94 -7.59
CA THR A 307 -8.02 1.57 -7.27
C THR A 307 -8.19 1.36 -5.77
N ASP A 308 -9.15 2.08 -5.19
CA ASP A 308 -9.66 1.81 -3.85
C ASP A 308 -10.55 0.55 -3.91
N LEU A 309 -10.31 -0.40 -3.02
CA LEU A 309 -11.19 -1.55 -2.82
C LEU A 309 -12.47 -1.08 -2.11
N PRO A 310 -13.60 -1.80 -2.24
CA PRO A 310 -14.80 -1.46 -1.47
C PRO A 310 -14.47 -1.42 0.03
N PRO A 311 -14.87 -0.36 0.76
CA PRO A 311 -14.42 -0.18 2.13
C PRO A 311 -15.10 -1.15 3.11
N ILE A 312 -14.37 -1.52 4.15
CA ILE A 312 -14.91 -2.25 5.31
C ILE A 312 -15.47 -1.23 6.30
N THR A 313 -16.73 -1.39 6.65
CA THR A 313 -17.40 -0.68 7.74
C THR A 313 -17.30 -1.52 9.02
N LEU A 314 -16.70 -0.96 10.06
CA LEU A 314 -16.55 -1.60 11.37
C LEU A 314 -17.37 -0.82 12.41
N PRO A 315 -18.62 -1.25 12.69
CA PRO A 315 -19.54 -0.55 13.59
C PRO A 315 -19.21 -0.83 15.06
N VAL A 316 -18.99 0.25 15.81
CA VAL A 316 -18.39 0.24 17.14
C VAL A 316 -19.02 1.26 18.09
N ARG A 317 -18.77 1.10 19.38
CA ARG A 317 -19.18 1.99 20.47
C ARG A 317 -17.99 2.28 21.38
N PHE A 318 -17.75 3.57 21.65
CA PHE A 318 -16.81 4.00 22.69
C PHE A 318 -17.42 3.74 24.08
N LEU A 319 -16.68 3.06 24.95
CA LEU A 319 -17.19 2.63 26.25
C LEU A 319 -17.29 3.79 27.23
N GLN A 320 -18.41 3.81 27.97
CA GLN A 320 -18.69 4.80 29.01
C GLN A 320 -17.63 4.81 30.14
N THR A 321 -16.99 3.67 30.39
CA THR A 321 -15.90 3.49 31.36
C THR A 321 -14.52 3.91 30.86
N ALA A 322 -14.37 4.24 29.58
CA ALA A 322 -13.11 4.66 28.96
C ALA A 322 -13.03 6.18 28.69
N CYS A 323 -13.98 6.93 29.25
CA CYS A 323 -14.04 8.39 29.23
C CYS A 323 -12.72 9.02 29.75
N GLY A 324 -12.25 10.08 29.09
CA GLY A 324 -11.03 10.81 29.43
C GLY A 324 -9.75 10.29 28.75
N ALA A 325 -9.80 9.14 28.07
CA ALA A 325 -8.68 8.60 27.31
C ALA A 325 -8.83 8.82 25.81
N ASN A 326 -7.76 9.27 25.14
CA ASN A 326 -7.70 9.25 23.68
C ASN A 326 -7.71 7.81 23.16
N ILE A 327 -8.42 7.59 22.07
CA ILE A 327 -8.67 6.29 21.46
C ILE A 327 -7.78 6.18 20.22
N THR A 328 -6.65 5.51 20.36
CA THR A 328 -5.79 5.12 19.23
C THR A 328 -6.17 3.73 18.77
N ASN A 329 -6.45 3.55 17.47
CA ASN A 329 -6.66 2.23 16.87
C ASN A 329 -5.99 2.14 15.49
N THR A 330 -5.36 1.00 15.20
CA THR A 330 -4.56 0.75 14.01
C THR A 330 -5.08 -0.47 13.26
N ALA A 331 -5.32 -0.32 11.96
CA ALA A 331 -5.57 -1.43 11.05
C ALA A 331 -4.32 -1.69 10.20
N VAL A 332 -4.16 -2.95 9.79
CA VAL A 332 -3.07 -3.43 8.93
C VAL A 332 -3.69 -4.22 7.77
N ILE A 333 -3.13 -4.10 6.57
CA ILE A 333 -3.39 -5.00 5.44
C ILE A 333 -2.17 -5.88 5.17
N SER A 334 -2.39 -7.15 4.86
CA SER A 334 -1.36 -8.08 4.41
C SER A 334 -0.69 -7.58 3.12
N ALA A 335 0.63 -7.66 3.05
CA ALA A 335 1.36 -7.39 1.82
C ALA A 335 0.93 -8.32 0.67
N ALA A 336 0.83 -7.78 -0.54
CA ALA A 336 0.59 -8.50 -1.77
C ALA A 336 1.84 -9.24 -2.26
N ALA A 337 1.66 -10.21 -3.16
CA ALA A 337 2.78 -10.96 -3.74
C ALA A 337 3.72 -10.02 -4.51
N GLY A 338 4.99 -9.99 -4.12
CA GLY A 338 6.02 -9.12 -4.71
C GLY A 338 6.06 -7.70 -4.14
N GLU A 339 5.20 -7.33 -3.20
CA GLU A 339 5.24 -6.01 -2.56
C GLU A 339 6.50 -5.80 -1.71
N THR A 340 7.12 -4.62 -1.84
CA THR A 340 8.29 -4.20 -1.05
C THR A 340 8.05 -2.90 -0.29
N SER A 341 7.12 -2.06 -0.76
CA SER A 341 6.61 -0.89 -0.06
C SER A 341 5.60 -1.35 0.99
N VAL A 342 6.07 -1.70 2.20
CA VAL A 342 5.21 -2.26 3.27
C VAL A 342 4.83 -1.24 4.37
N ALA A 343 5.19 0.03 4.20
CA ALA A 343 5.08 1.06 5.24
C ALA A 343 3.68 1.70 5.34
N ASN A 344 2.98 1.79 4.21
CA ASN A 344 1.62 2.29 4.02
C ASN A 344 0.53 1.22 4.22
N ASN A 345 0.94 -0.02 4.47
CA ASN A 345 0.08 -1.17 4.75
C ASN A 345 -0.49 -1.16 6.18
N SER A 346 -0.23 -0.09 6.95
CA SER A 346 -0.84 0.17 8.25
C SER A 346 -1.36 1.60 8.33
N SER A 347 -2.48 1.79 9.03
CA SER A 347 -3.04 3.13 9.25
C SER A 347 -3.73 3.24 10.60
N THR A 348 -3.46 4.34 11.29
CA THR A 348 -3.86 4.60 12.67
C THR A 348 -4.82 5.77 12.71
N SER A 349 -6.01 5.54 13.26
CA SER A 349 -6.96 6.60 13.62
C SER A 349 -6.79 6.92 15.10
N VAL A 350 -6.68 8.22 15.41
CA VAL A 350 -6.69 8.75 16.78
C VAL A 350 -7.97 9.57 16.95
N ILE A 351 -8.73 9.26 17.99
CA ILE A 351 -9.97 9.96 18.34
C ILE A 351 -9.84 10.52 19.75
N THR A 352 -10.14 11.80 19.94
CA THR A 352 -10.20 12.40 21.28
C THR A 352 -11.54 12.10 21.94
N SER A 353 -11.53 11.74 23.24
CA SER A 353 -12.77 11.54 24.00
C SER A 353 -13.37 12.88 24.42
N ASN A 354 -14.62 13.15 24.04
CA ASN A 354 -15.41 14.22 24.62
C ASN A 354 -16.18 13.70 25.86
N CYS A 355 -15.94 14.32 27.01
CA CYS A 355 -16.47 13.92 28.30
C CYS A 355 -16.96 15.14 29.07
N GLN A 356 -18.28 15.24 29.22
CA GLN A 356 -18.96 16.30 29.95
C GLN A 356 -20.04 15.65 30.82
N SER A 357 -20.21 16.12 32.06
CA SER A 357 -21.34 15.73 32.90
C SER A 357 -22.55 16.63 32.59
N THR A 358 -23.74 16.05 32.62
CA THR A 358 -24.99 16.75 32.26
C THR A 358 -26.01 16.50 33.35
N ILE A 359 -25.92 17.29 34.41
CA ILE A 359 -26.77 17.13 35.59
C ILE A 359 -28.10 17.84 35.37
N THR A 360 -29.21 17.13 35.57
CA THR A 360 -30.56 17.69 35.64
C THR A 360 -31.14 17.49 37.04
N ILE A 361 -31.99 18.42 37.47
CA ILE A 361 -32.69 18.36 38.76
C ILE A 361 -34.17 18.69 38.57
N SER A 362 -35.05 17.97 39.27
CA SER A 362 -36.45 18.33 39.45
C SER A 362 -36.86 18.16 40.92
N LYS A 363 -37.91 18.87 41.35
CA LYS A 363 -38.49 18.79 42.68
C LYS A 363 -40.02 18.85 42.56
N ILE A 364 -40.73 17.92 43.18
CA ILE A 364 -42.20 17.81 43.14
C ILE A 364 -42.76 17.43 44.52
N ASP A 365 -43.89 18.01 44.93
CA ASP A 365 -44.65 17.69 46.16
C ASP A 365 -45.89 16.81 45.90
N ALA A 366 -46.25 16.59 44.64
CA ALA A 366 -47.42 15.81 44.19
C ALA A 366 -48.80 16.32 44.69
N VAL A 367 -48.86 17.50 45.32
CA VAL A 367 -50.09 18.17 45.79
C VAL A 367 -50.07 19.63 45.37
N THR A 368 -51.24 20.20 45.03
CA THR A 368 -51.36 21.61 44.61
C THR A 368 -51.75 22.55 45.74
N THR A 369 -52.20 22.02 46.87
CA THR A 369 -52.54 22.77 48.09
C THR A 369 -52.11 21.99 49.33
N VAL A 370 -51.76 22.70 50.39
CA VAL A 370 -51.38 22.14 51.69
C VAL A 370 -52.06 22.92 52.81
N VAL A 371 -52.37 22.25 53.92
CA VAL A 371 -53.08 22.85 55.07
C VAL A 371 -52.07 23.22 56.16
N ALA A 372 -52.23 24.39 56.78
CA ALA A 372 -51.43 24.83 57.93
C ALA A 372 -51.47 23.79 59.07
N GLY A 373 -50.31 23.45 59.63
CA GLY A 373 -50.15 22.37 60.61
C GLY A 373 -50.17 20.95 60.02
N GLY A 374 -50.48 20.78 58.73
CA GLY A 374 -50.38 19.52 58.01
C GLY A 374 -48.95 19.17 57.58
N THR A 375 -48.82 18.12 56.77
CA THR A 375 -47.53 17.64 56.23
C THR A 375 -47.55 17.57 54.71
N THR A 376 -46.37 17.74 54.09
CA THR A 376 -46.11 17.54 52.66
C THR A 376 -44.79 16.77 52.48
N SER A 377 -44.57 16.23 51.28
CA SER A 377 -43.41 15.39 50.95
C SER A 377 -42.85 15.75 49.58
N TYR A 378 -41.66 16.34 49.55
CA TYR A 378 -40.97 16.67 48.30
C TYR A 378 -40.11 15.51 47.82
N THR A 379 -40.27 15.10 46.57
CA THR A 379 -39.32 14.24 45.86
C THR A 379 -38.43 15.11 44.99
N ILE A 380 -37.13 15.12 45.31
CA ILE A 380 -36.07 15.75 44.53
C ILE A 380 -35.36 14.65 43.73
N THR A 381 -35.26 14.82 42.41
CA THR A 381 -34.63 13.84 41.52
C THR A 381 -33.46 14.51 40.80
N VAL A 382 -32.24 14.03 41.06
CA VAL A 382 -31.00 14.54 40.44
C VAL A 382 -30.44 13.46 39.52
N SER A 383 -30.35 13.75 38.22
CA SER A 383 -29.89 12.77 37.21
C SER A 383 -28.63 13.26 36.52
N ASN A 384 -27.59 12.43 36.42
CA ASN A 384 -26.45 12.70 35.55
C ASN A 384 -26.70 12.00 34.21
N LEU A 385 -27.23 12.75 33.25
CA LEU A 385 -27.48 12.31 31.87
C LEU A 385 -26.23 12.39 30.99
N GLY A 386 -25.10 12.85 31.54
CA GLY A 386 -23.90 13.15 30.77
C GLY A 386 -22.95 11.96 30.59
N PRO A 387 -22.14 11.97 29.53
CA PRO A 387 -21.08 10.99 29.23
C PRO A 387 -19.85 11.04 30.16
N SER A 388 -19.88 11.81 31.25
CA SER A 388 -18.86 11.80 32.32
C SER A 388 -19.54 11.59 33.67
N SER A 389 -18.85 10.98 34.63
CA SER A 389 -19.30 11.03 36.02
C SER A 389 -19.26 12.47 36.56
N ALA A 390 -20.01 12.67 37.64
CA ALA A 390 -20.11 13.91 38.40
C ALA A 390 -19.85 13.62 39.90
N ASP A 391 -18.88 12.74 40.18
CA ASP A 391 -18.56 12.28 41.52
C ASP A 391 -18.17 13.47 42.42
N GLY A 392 -18.80 13.57 43.59
CA GLY A 392 -18.66 14.72 44.49
C GLY A 392 -19.55 15.92 44.16
N ALA A 393 -20.49 15.81 43.21
CA ALA A 393 -21.53 16.82 42.99
C ALA A 393 -22.34 17.09 44.27
N VAL A 394 -22.79 18.34 44.44
CA VAL A 394 -23.44 18.81 45.67
C VAL A 394 -24.88 19.23 45.37
N LEU A 395 -25.84 18.60 46.05
CA LEU A 395 -27.25 18.98 46.05
C LEU A 395 -27.54 19.92 47.22
N ALA A 396 -28.10 21.10 46.95
CA ALA A 396 -28.58 22.02 47.99
C ALA A 396 -30.08 22.33 47.79
N ASP A 397 -30.85 22.25 48.89
CA ASP A 397 -32.27 22.62 48.96
C ASP A 397 -32.49 23.55 50.17
N PRO A 398 -32.24 24.87 50.04
CA PRO A 398 -32.27 25.81 51.17
C PRO A 398 -33.65 25.90 51.85
N PRO A 399 -33.71 26.18 53.17
CA PRO A 399 -34.98 26.30 53.88
C PRO A 399 -35.78 27.51 53.42
N VAL A 400 -37.10 27.36 53.34
CA VAL A 400 -38.06 28.44 53.06
C VAL A 400 -38.96 28.67 54.26
N ALA A 401 -39.35 29.93 54.51
CA ALA A 401 -40.31 30.26 55.56
C ALA A 401 -41.66 29.56 55.30
N GLY A 402 -42.30 29.07 56.36
CA GLY A 402 -43.58 28.36 56.29
C GLY A 402 -43.51 26.85 56.07
N LEU A 403 -42.31 26.28 55.88
CA LEU A 403 -42.07 24.84 55.91
C LEU A 403 -41.01 24.47 56.96
N SER A 404 -41.22 23.36 57.66
CA SER A 404 -40.22 22.77 58.57
C SER A 404 -39.98 21.32 58.18
N CYS A 405 -38.85 21.06 57.52
CA CYS A 405 -38.50 19.73 57.03
C CYS A 405 -37.68 18.96 58.07
N THR A 406 -38.11 17.73 58.39
CA THR A 406 -37.64 16.99 59.59
C THR A 406 -36.95 15.67 59.26
N ALA A 407 -37.24 15.07 58.10
CA ALA A 407 -36.60 13.84 57.65
C ALA A 407 -36.32 13.89 56.15
N ALA A 408 -35.16 13.39 55.75
CA ALA A 408 -34.81 13.13 54.36
C ALA A 408 -34.36 11.67 54.21
N THR A 409 -34.77 11.02 53.13
CA THR A 409 -34.23 9.74 52.66
C THR A 409 -33.55 9.94 51.30
N CYS A 410 -32.59 9.09 50.96
CA CYS A 410 -31.83 9.19 49.71
C CYS A 410 -31.58 7.79 49.14
N THR A 411 -31.90 7.60 47.86
CA THR A 411 -31.62 6.36 47.11
C THR A 411 -30.88 6.67 45.82
N GLY A 412 -29.92 5.83 45.46
CA GLY A 412 -29.16 5.91 44.21
C GLY A 412 -29.50 4.77 43.27
N SER A 413 -29.47 5.02 41.96
CA SER A 413 -29.65 4.03 40.90
C SER A 413 -28.50 4.06 39.89
N ASN A 414 -28.33 2.98 39.12
CA ASN A 414 -27.26 2.81 38.12
C ASN A 414 -25.84 3.13 38.65
N GLY A 415 -25.56 2.78 39.92
CA GLY A 415 -24.26 3.02 40.55
C GLY A 415 -24.06 4.40 41.18
N ALA A 416 -25.07 5.28 41.17
CA ALA A 416 -25.05 6.46 42.04
C ALA A 416 -25.13 6.05 43.52
N VAL A 417 -24.42 6.78 44.38
CA VAL A 417 -24.34 6.51 45.83
C VAL A 417 -24.60 7.80 46.60
N CYS A 418 -25.59 7.74 47.49
CA CYS A 418 -25.84 8.78 48.50
C CYS A 418 -24.80 8.71 49.62
N ALA A 419 -24.36 9.85 50.17
CA ALA A 419 -23.48 9.89 51.34
C ALA A 419 -24.10 9.25 52.61
N SER A 420 -25.44 9.17 52.67
CA SER A 420 -26.23 8.44 53.66
C SER A 420 -27.58 8.07 53.04
N PRO A 421 -28.19 6.91 53.35
CA PRO A 421 -29.58 6.61 52.95
C PRO A 421 -30.61 7.48 53.69
N THR A 422 -30.21 8.09 54.81
CA THR A 422 -31.00 9.07 55.58
C THR A 422 -30.09 10.27 55.89
N PRO A 423 -29.87 11.19 54.94
CA PRO A 423 -29.04 12.38 55.17
C PRO A 423 -29.72 13.33 56.16
N ALA A 424 -28.95 14.09 56.93
CA ALA A 424 -29.53 15.12 57.79
C ALA A 424 -30.11 16.26 56.93
N VAL A 425 -31.29 16.78 57.29
CA VAL A 425 -31.92 17.88 56.53
C VAL A 425 -31.02 19.11 56.47
N THR A 426 -30.22 19.38 57.50
CA THR A 426 -29.22 20.45 57.52
C THR A 426 -28.08 20.24 56.50
N GLN A 427 -27.72 18.99 56.17
CA GLN A 427 -26.80 18.70 55.08
C GLN A 427 -27.47 18.99 53.73
N LEU A 428 -28.72 18.56 53.53
CA LEU A 428 -29.46 18.87 52.31
C LEU A 428 -29.63 20.39 52.09
N GLN A 429 -29.81 21.15 53.18
CA GLN A 429 -29.95 22.62 53.15
C GLN A 429 -28.64 23.38 52.85
N SER A 430 -27.47 22.79 53.15
CA SER A 430 -26.16 23.45 53.02
C SER A 430 -25.27 22.87 51.92
N GLY A 431 -25.53 21.63 51.50
CA GLY A 431 -24.79 20.91 50.46
C GLY A 431 -24.64 19.42 50.78
N LEU A 432 -25.60 18.60 50.33
CA LEU A 432 -25.50 17.15 50.37
C LEU A 432 -24.62 16.66 49.21
N ALA A 433 -23.43 16.17 49.54
CA ALA A 433 -22.54 15.56 48.55
C ALA A 433 -23.07 14.21 48.04
N ILE A 434 -22.94 13.99 46.73
CA ILE A 434 -23.17 12.71 46.05
C ILE A 434 -21.79 12.11 45.74
N PRO A 435 -21.20 11.29 46.65
CA PRO A 435 -19.82 10.84 46.54
C PRO A 435 -19.52 9.96 45.31
N THR A 436 -20.53 9.35 44.71
CA THR A 436 -20.40 8.63 43.44
C THR A 436 -21.63 8.93 42.60
N PHE A 437 -21.45 9.51 41.42
CA PHE A 437 -22.52 9.93 40.52
C PHE A 437 -22.14 9.63 39.06
N PRO A 438 -22.13 8.34 38.66
CA PRO A 438 -21.68 7.92 37.33
C PRO A 438 -22.50 8.55 36.18
N ALA A 439 -21.97 8.43 34.96
CA ALA A 439 -22.75 8.70 33.76
C ALA A 439 -24.02 7.81 33.71
N LEU A 440 -25.14 8.38 33.24
CA LEU A 440 -26.45 7.72 33.12
C LEU A 440 -27.03 7.20 34.47
N SER A 441 -26.72 7.90 35.56
CA SER A 441 -27.16 7.55 36.92
C SER A 441 -28.05 8.62 37.57
N GLN A 442 -28.71 8.27 38.67
CA GLN A 442 -29.67 9.14 39.33
C GLN A 442 -29.67 8.94 40.85
N VAL A 443 -29.84 10.05 41.57
CA VAL A 443 -30.17 10.08 43.00
C VAL A 443 -31.58 10.63 43.17
N VAL A 444 -32.39 9.98 44.02
CA VAL A 444 -33.70 10.45 44.44
C VAL A 444 -33.67 10.72 45.94
N VAL A 445 -34.05 11.92 46.35
CA VAL A 445 -34.19 12.34 47.74
C VAL A 445 -35.66 12.60 48.03
N THR A 446 -36.22 11.97 49.05
CA THR A 446 -37.57 12.28 49.55
C THR A 446 -37.45 13.03 50.87
N LEU A 447 -38.06 14.21 50.94
CA LEU A 447 -37.96 15.18 52.03
C LEU A 447 -39.34 15.45 52.64
N ALA A 448 -39.55 15.01 53.88
CA ALA A 448 -40.80 15.19 54.61
C ALA A 448 -40.79 16.49 55.43
N CYS A 449 -41.85 17.28 55.30
CA CYS A 449 -41.99 18.60 55.94
C CYS A 449 -43.36 18.81 56.57
N SER A 450 -43.42 19.55 57.67
CA SER A 450 -44.66 20.12 58.20
C SER A 450 -44.86 21.57 57.72
N VAL A 451 -46.12 21.97 57.57
CA VAL A 451 -46.50 23.32 57.13
C VAL A 451 -46.61 24.22 58.36
N THR A 452 -45.65 25.12 58.52
CA THR A 452 -45.62 26.12 59.60
C THR A 452 -46.19 27.48 59.19
N ALA A 453 -46.55 27.65 57.91
CA ALA A 453 -47.24 28.84 57.40
C ALA A 453 -48.62 29.01 58.06
N THR A 454 -48.95 30.24 58.46
CA THR A 454 -50.24 30.60 59.08
C THR A 454 -51.03 31.54 58.17
N GLY A 455 -51.89 30.96 57.32
CA GLY A 455 -52.75 31.69 56.38
C GLY A 455 -52.40 31.49 54.91
N GLN A 456 -53.35 31.85 54.04
CA GLN A 456 -53.18 32.14 52.61
C GLN A 456 -53.61 33.60 52.40
#